data_AF-A0A953XCJ2-F1
#
_entry.id   AF-A0A953XCJ2-F1
#
_cell.length_a   1.000
_cell.length_b   1.000
_cell.length_c   1.000
_cell.angle_alpha   90.00
_cell.angle_beta   90.00
_cell.angle_gamma   90.00
#
_symmetry.space_group_name_H-M   'P 1'
#
loop_
_entity.id
_entity.type
_entity.pdbx_description
1 polymer ?
#
loop_
_entity_poly.entity_id
_entity_poly.type
_entity_poly.pdbx_seq_one_letter_code
_entity_poly.pdbx_strand_id
1 'polypeptide(L)'
;DDWIPIYDKSCVPGYYMAIGTSGNQFKNAPPAGRAMAELIRACEAGHDHDADPLKLTMLHTGLTLDMGFYSRKREINKESSFSVLG
;
A
#
# COMPACT_ATOMS: atom_id res chain seq x y z
N ASP A 1 10.72 -11.48 4.98
CA ASP A 1 9.61 -10.83 5.69
C ASP A 1 10.09 -9.46 6.12
N ASP A 2 9.26 -8.42 6.06
CA ASP A 2 9.65 -7.04 6.42
C ASP A 2 8.61 -6.35 7.30
N TRP A 3 7.56 -7.06 7.72
CA TRP A 3 6.58 -6.60 8.72
C TRP A 3 5.87 -5.28 8.33
N ILE A 4 5.88 -4.93 7.04
CA ILE A 4 5.17 -3.80 6.45
C ILE A 4 3.80 -4.29 5.94
N PRO A 5 2.71 -3.54 6.14
CA PRO A 5 1.40 -3.94 5.63
C PRO A 5 1.39 -4.08 4.11
N ILE A 6 0.45 -4.87 3.61
CA ILE A 6 0.18 -4.97 2.17
C ILE A 6 -1.06 -4.14 1.87
N TYR A 7 -0.91 -3.14 0.99
CA TYR A 7 -1.96 -2.31 0.42
C TYR A 7 -1.86 -2.43 -1.10
N ASP A 8 -2.50 -3.46 -1.67
CA ASP A 8 -2.23 -3.85 -3.06
C ASP A 8 -3.42 -4.58 -3.73
N LYS A 9 -3.37 -4.71 -5.06
CA LYS A 9 -4.20 -5.64 -5.85
C LYS A 9 -3.79 -7.09 -5.57
N SER A 10 -4.75 -8.00 -5.70
CA SER A 10 -4.48 -9.44 -5.62
C SER A 10 -4.18 -10.05 -6.99
N CYS A 11 -3.95 -11.37 -7.04
CA CYS A 11 -3.84 -12.12 -8.29
C CYS A 11 -5.22 -12.45 -8.88
N VAL A 12 -6.29 -12.22 -8.12
CA VAL A 12 -7.67 -12.38 -8.56
C VAL A 12 -8.18 -11.00 -9.03
N PRO A 13 -8.60 -10.85 -10.29
CA PRO A 13 -9.14 -9.59 -10.80
C PRO A 13 -10.31 -9.07 -9.94
N GLY A 14 -10.32 -7.76 -9.66
CA GLY A 14 -11.34 -7.10 -8.83
C GLY A 14 -11.19 -7.28 -7.32
N TYR A 15 -10.19 -8.04 -6.84
CA TYR A 15 -9.92 -8.21 -5.40
C TYR A 15 -8.67 -7.44 -4.97
N TYR A 16 -8.79 -6.74 -3.84
CA TYR A 16 -7.75 -5.87 -3.27
C TYR A 16 -7.54 -6.19 -1.80
N MET A 17 -6.32 -5.96 -1.31
CA MET A 17 -5.88 -6.36 0.02
C MET A 17 -5.38 -5.15 0.80
N ALA A 18 -5.92 -4.99 2.01
CA ALA A 18 -5.38 -4.10 3.03
C ALA A 18 -5.15 -4.92 4.31
N ILE A 19 -4.02 -5.60 4.38
CA ILE A 19 -3.74 -6.66 5.37
C ILE A 19 -2.37 -6.47 6.04
N GLY A 20 -2.10 -7.24 7.10
CA GLY A 20 -0.80 -7.21 7.78
C GLY A 20 -0.56 -5.92 8.60
N THR A 21 -1.63 -5.27 9.07
CA THR A 21 -1.53 -4.03 9.86
C THR A 21 -1.13 -4.25 11.32
N SER A 22 -1.39 -5.46 11.85
CA SER A 22 -0.96 -5.96 13.17
C SER A 22 -1.20 -4.97 14.34
N GLY A 23 -2.21 -4.11 14.25
CA GLY A 23 -2.53 -3.08 15.24
C GLY A 23 -1.70 -1.78 15.14
N ASN A 24 -0.52 -1.78 14.50
CA ASN A 24 0.34 -0.60 14.40
C ASN A 24 -0.19 0.48 13.42
N GLN A 25 -1.10 0.10 12.51
CA GLN A 25 -1.64 1.02 11.51
C GLN A 25 -2.95 1.69 11.90
N PHE A 26 -3.42 1.56 13.16
CA PHE A 26 -4.71 2.14 13.56
C PHE A 26 -4.79 3.65 13.29
N LYS A 27 -3.74 4.40 13.68
CA LYS A 27 -3.59 5.84 13.41
C LYS A 27 -3.48 6.17 11.90
N ASN A 28 -3.06 5.19 11.10
CA ASN A 28 -2.90 5.30 9.65
C ASN A 28 -4.13 4.78 8.88
N ALA A 29 -5.22 4.41 9.56
CA ALA A 29 -6.41 3.90 8.88
C ALA A 29 -7.01 4.92 7.88
N PRO A 30 -7.13 6.23 8.19
CA PRO A 30 -7.62 7.20 7.20
C PRO A 30 -6.75 7.31 5.94
N PRO A 31 -5.42 7.52 6.02
CA PRO A 31 -4.60 7.57 4.81
C PRO A 31 -4.55 6.23 4.06
N ALA A 32 -4.54 5.09 4.77
CA ALA A 32 -4.62 3.78 4.13
C ALA A 32 -5.93 3.58 3.35
N GLY A 33 -7.07 4.00 3.93
CA GLY A 33 -8.36 3.95 3.24
C GLY A 33 -8.38 4.80 1.97
N ARG A 34 -7.82 6.01 2.02
CA ARG A 34 -7.67 6.86 0.82
C ARG A 34 -6.77 6.20 -0.22
N ALA A 35 -5.63 5.66 0.21
CA ALA A 35 -4.67 5.00 -0.67
C ALA A 35 -5.30 3.81 -1.40
N MET A 36 -6.04 2.95 -0.67
CA MET A 36 -6.77 1.82 -1.26
C MET A 36 -7.86 2.28 -2.22
N ALA A 37 -8.61 3.34 -1.91
CA ALA A 37 -9.64 3.87 -2.80
C ALA A 37 -9.04 4.34 -4.14
N GLU A 38 -7.92 5.06 -4.12
CA GLU A 38 -7.25 5.51 -5.35
C GLU A 38 -6.61 4.34 -6.12
N LEU A 39 -6.01 3.37 -5.41
CA LEU A 39 -5.47 2.16 -6.03
C LEU A 39 -6.55 1.38 -6.78
N ILE A 40 -7.71 1.17 -6.15
CA ILE A 40 -8.83 0.48 -6.75
C ILE A 40 -9.30 1.25 -8.00
N ARG A 41 -9.54 2.56 -7.87
CA ARG A 41 -9.97 3.39 -9.01
C ARG A 41 -9.01 3.31 -10.19
N ALA A 42 -7.70 3.41 -9.93
CA ALA A 42 -6.70 3.37 -10.99
C ALA A 42 -6.68 1.99 -11.67
N CYS A 43 -6.62 0.91 -10.89
CA CYS A 43 -6.61 -0.45 -11.42
C CYS A 43 -7.87 -0.76 -12.24
N GLU A 44 -9.06 -0.39 -11.74
CA GLU A 44 -10.33 -0.57 -12.45
C GLU A 44 -10.44 0.31 -13.71
N ALA A 45 -9.68 1.41 -13.79
CA ALA A 45 -9.53 2.23 -14.99
C ALA A 45 -8.46 1.71 -15.97
N GLY A 46 -7.86 0.53 -15.71
CA GLY A 46 -6.88 -0.12 -16.59
C GLY A 46 -5.42 0.20 -16.30
N HIS A 47 -5.11 0.88 -15.18
CA HIS A 47 -3.72 1.10 -14.77
C HIS A 47 -3.07 -0.21 -14.30
N ASP A 48 -1.89 -0.52 -14.83
CA ASP A 48 -1.12 -1.70 -14.43
C ASP A 48 -0.19 -1.40 -13.25
N HIS A 49 -0.76 -1.45 -12.05
CA HIS A 49 -0.04 -1.22 -10.80
C HIS A 49 1.15 -2.17 -10.57
N ASP A 50 1.11 -3.39 -11.13
CA ASP A 50 2.18 -4.36 -10.96
C ASP A 50 3.45 -3.97 -11.75
N ALA A 51 3.27 -3.25 -12.87
CA ALA A 51 4.36 -2.80 -13.75
C ALA A 51 4.77 -1.34 -13.48
N ASP A 52 3.80 -0.50 -13.12
CA ASP A 52 3.99 0.92 -12.80
C ASP A 52 3.30 1.24 -11.46
N PRO A 53 4.00 1.13 -10.32
CA PRO A 53 3.40 1.37 -9.03
C PRO A 53 2.82 2.78 -8.88
N LEU A 54 1.61 2.85 -8.32
CA LEU A 54 0.83 4.07 -8.20
C LEU A 54 1.51 5.03 -7.21
N LYS A 55 1.60 6.31 -7.58
CA LYS A 55 2.13 7.37 -6.71
C LYS A 55 1.02 8.35 -6.36
N LEU A 56 0.78 8.54 -5.07
CA LEU A 56 -0.31 9.36 -4.57
C LEU A 56 0.22 10.64 -3.91
N THR A 57 -0.32 11.79 -4.29
CA THR A 57 -0.06 13.04 -3.55
C THR A 57 -0.96 13.11 -2.31
N MET A 58 -0.35 13.22 -1.15
CA MET A 58 -1.04 13.29 0.14
C MET A 58 -1.66 14.67 0.34
N LEU A 59 -2.97 14.68 0.62
CA LEU A 59 -3.80 15.89 0.62
C LEU A 59 -3.27 17.02 1.52
N HIS A 60 -2.77 16.68 2.71
CA HIS A 60 -2.42 17.66 3.73
C HIS A 60 -0.93 18.00 3.80
N THR A 61 -0.07 17.12 3.28
CA THR A 61 1.39 17.30 3.36
C THR A 61 2.03 17.58 2.00
N GLY A 62 1.33 17.29 0.90
CA GLY A 62 1.89 17.36 -0.45
C GLY A 62 2.94 16.28 -0.74
N LEU A 63 3.25 15.42 0.23
CA LEU A 63 4.22 14.33 0.05
C LEU A 63 3.68 13.29 -0.93
N THR A 64 4.59 12.67 -1.67
CA THR A 64 4.26 11.54 -2.54
C THR A 64 4.36 10.24 -1.75
N LEU A 65 3.26 9.49 -1.70
CA LEU A 65 3.22 8.12 -1.22
C LEU A 65 3.40 7.18 -2.41
N ASP A 66 4.51 6.44 -2.44
CA ASP A 66 4.74 5.39 -3.43
C ASP A 66 4.08 4.09 -2.97
N MET A 67 3.02 3.67 -3.66
CA MET A 67 2.28 2.46 -3.32
C MET A 67 3.09 1.18 -3.58
N GLY A 68 4.15 1.25 -4.38
CA GLY A 68 5.09 0.13 -4.58
C GLY A 68 5.74 -0.33 -3.29
N PHE A 69 5.91 0.56 -2.31
CA PHE A 69 6.41 0.23 -0.98
C PHE A 69 5.49 -0.75 -0.22
N TYR A 70 4.18 -0.72 -0.50
CA TYR A 70 3.19 -1.61 0.13
C TYR A 70 2.79 -2.79 -0.77
N SER A 71 3.42 -2.92 -1.95
CA SER A 71 3.09 -3.98 -2.89
C SER A 71 3.43 -5.36 -2.31
N ARG A 72 2.65 -6.37 -2.71
CA ARG A 72 2.95 -7.79 -2.49
C ARG A 72 4.15 -8.28 -3.30
N LYS A 73 4.56 -7.54 -4.33
CA LYS A 73 5.71 -7.84 -5.21
C LYS A 73 6.96 -7.03 -4.85
N ARG A 74 6.91 -6.23 -3.77
CA ARG A 74 8.04 -5.40 -3.33
C ARG A 74 9.26 -6.26 -3.00
N GLU A 75 10.44 -5.66 -3.15
CA GLU A 75 11.63 -6.21 -2.53
C GLU A 75 11.50 -6.12 -1.00
N ILE A 76 11.86 -7.19 -0.32
CA ILE A 76 11.84 -7.25 1.15
C ILE A 76 12.79 -6.18 1.69
N ASN A 77 12.24 -5.25 2.49
CA ASN A 77 13.06 -4.25 3.15
C ASN A 77 13.85 -4.89 4.32
N LYS A 78 15.16 -5.09 4.12
CA LYS A 78 16.06 -5.67 5.12
C LYS A 78 16.36 -4.74 6.30
N GLU A 79 16.12 -3.43 6.14
CA GLU A 79 16.27 -2.42 7.19
C GLU A 79 15.03 -2.29 8.07
N SER A 80 13.96 -3.05 7.77
CA SER A 80 12.80 -3.09 8.63
C SER A 80 13.19 -3.52 10.05
N SER A 81 12.54 -2.93 11.05
CA SER A 81 12.77 -3.24 12.46
C SER A 81 12.32 -4.64 12.86
N PHE A 82 11.66 -5.39 11.95
CA PHE A 82 11.02 -6.70 12.22
C PHE A 82 10.13 -6.64 13.47
N SER A 83 9.57 -5.46 13.74
CA SER A 83 8.83 -5.12 14.94
C SER A 83 7.60 -4.33 14.55
N VAL A 84 6.54 -4.46 15.35
CA VAL A 84 5.31 -3.68 15.20
C VAL A 84 5.44 -2.26 15.77
N LEU A 85 6.59 -1.86 16.30
CA LEU A 85 6.76 -0.57 16.98
C LEU A 85 7.15 0.60 16.06
N GLY A 86 7.44 0.35 14.78
CA GLY A 86 7.98 1.37 13.88
C GLY A 86 9.48 1.49 14.08
#